data_AF-A0A372BZR6-F1
#
_entry.id   AF-A0A372BZR6-F1
#
_cell.length_a   1.000
_cell.length_b   1.000
_cell.length_c   1.000
_cell.angle_alpha   90.00
_cell.angle_beta   90.00
_cell.angle_gamma   90.00
#
_symmetry.space_group_name_H-M   'P 1'
#
loop_
_entity.id
_entity.type
_entity.pdbx_description
1 polymer ?
#
loop_
_entity_poly.entity_id
_entity_poly.type
_entity_poly.pdbx_seq_one_letter_code
_entity_poly.pdbx_strand_id
1 'polypeptide(L)'
;MAGRASLVDVDRIKENLVSLIRIPSVTGEEDAAVSHIANWLQQFDAEIDYWNDGIASLQRDPRYPGHEVESAWAPVVVGVLRGEQPVRSAHASKRLMGESALDHFLTIYKAIREDERRINEK
;
A
#
# COMPACT_ATOMS: atom_id res chain seq x y z
N MET A 1 -6.95 -3.52 29.90
CA MET A 1 -6.65 -4.26 28.66
C MET A 1 -6.07 -3.26 27.67
N ALA A 2 -4.85 -3.48 27.17
CA ALA A 2 -4.27 -2.60 26.18
C ALA A 2 -5.08 -2.72 24.87
N GLY A 3 -5.54 -1.60 24.32
CA GLY A 3 -6.32 -1.61 23.08
C GLY A 3 -5.48 -2.11 21.90
N ARG A 4 -6.11 -2.63 20.84
CA ARG A 4 -5.40 -3.16 19.65
C ARG A 4 -4.33 -2.21 19.07
N ALA A 5 -4.51 -0.91 19.24
CA ALA A 5 -3.53 0.11 18.85
C ALA A 5 -2.16 -0.05 19.53
N SER A 6 -2.08 -0.64 20.73
CA SER A 6 -0.81 -0.89 21.41
C SER A 6 0.02 -2.01 20.78
N LEU A 7 -0.57 -2.80 19.87
CA LEU A 7 0.14 -3.83 19.09
C LEU A 7 0.73 -3.25 17.79
N VAL A 8 0.47 -1.97 17.51
CA VAL A 8 0.94 -1.29 16.31
C VAL A 8 2.30 -0.67 16.57
N ASP A 9 3.31 -1.14 15.84
CA ASP A 9 4.65 -0.56 15.85
C ASP A 9 4.70 0.68 14.94
N VAL A 10 4.65 1.85 15.56
CA VAL A 10 4.60 3.14 14.87
C VAL A 10 5.92 3.44 14.15
N ASP A 11 7.06 3.05 14.72
CA ASP A 11 8.36 3.32 14.11
C ASP A 11 8.56 2.44 12.88
N ARG A 12 8.17 1.16 12.93
CA ARG A 12 8.17 0.29 11.75
C ARG A 12 7.24 0.81 10.65
N ILE A 13 6.07 1.37 10.99
CA ILE A 13 5.18 1.99 10.00
C ILE A 13 5.85 3.19 9.33
N LYS A 14 6.52 4.04 10.10
CA LYS A 14 7.25 5.20 9.55
C LYS A 14 8.36 4.77 8.62
N GLU A 15 9.16 3.77 9.00
CA GLU A 15 10.23 3.21 8.16
C GLU A 15 9.68 2.64 6.86
N ASN A 16 8.59 1.86 6.94
CA ASN A 16 7.91 1.32 5.78
C ASN A 16 7.42 2.45 4.84
N LEU A 17 6.75 3.46 5.39
CA LEU A 17 6.27 4.60 4.62
C LEU A 17 7.42 5.34 3.92
N VAL A 18 8.51 5.64 4.65
CA VAL A 18 9.70 6.30 4.09
C VAL A 18 10.30 5.49 2.94
N SER A 19 10.32 4.16 3.04
CA SER A 19 10.84 3.34 1.95
C SER A 19 9.92 3.30 0.73
N LEU A 20 8.59 3.34 0.90
CA LEU A 20 7.64 3.41 -0.22
C LEU A 20 7.73 4.74 -0.96
N ILE A 21 7.79 5.87 -0.25
CA ILE A 21 7.87 7.20 -0.89
C ILE A 21 9.18 7.44 -1.65
N ARG A 22 10.22 6.62 -1.40
CA ARG A 22 11.48 6.66 -2.14
C ARG A 22 11.38 5.94 -3.49
N ILE A 23 10.36 5.12 -3.70
CA ILE A 23 10.10 4.46 -4.98
C ILE A 23 9.38 5.47 -5.89
N PRO A 24 9.87 5.72 -7.11
CA PRO A 24 9.19 6.59 -8.06
C PRO A 24 7.74 6.15 -8.29
N SER A 25 6.80 7.08 -8.15
CA SER A 25 5.37 6.85 -8.36
C SER A 25 4.98 7.22 -9.79
N VAL A 26 5.41 6.41 -10.76
CA VAL A 26 5.05 6.57 -12.18
C VAL A 26 3.85 5.69 -12.49
N THR A 27 2.78 6.30 -13.01
CA THR A 27 1.56 5.57 -13.39
C THR A 27 1.86 4.54 -14.48
N GLY A 28 1.48 3.28 -14.25
CA GLY A 28 1.77 2.14 -15.13
C GLY A 28 3.12 1.45 -14.87
N GLU A 29 3.91 1.94 -13.90
CA GLU A 29 5.19 1.35 -13.48
C GLU A 29 5.18 0.99 -11.99
N GLU A 30 4.12 0.35 -11.53
CA GLU A 30 3.92 0.05 -10.10
C GLU A 30 4.75 -1.16 -9.60
N ASP A 31 5.41 -1.91 -10.49
CA ASP A 31 6.16 -3.15 -10.20
C ASP A 31 7.11 -3.02 -9.01
N ALA A 32 7.88 -1.93 -8.96
CA ALA A 32 8.88 -1.71 -7.91
C ALA A 32 8.22 -1.57 -6.54
N ALA A 33 7.09 -0.86 -6.46
CA ALA A 33 6.35 -0.68 -5.22
C ALA A 33 5.68 -1.99 -4.77
N VAL A 34 5.06 -2.73 -5.70
CA VAL A 34 4.40 -4.01 -5.39
C VAL A 34 5.44 -5.07 -4.97
N SER A 35 6.57 -5.16 -5.67
CA SER A 35 7.67 -6.06 -5.30
C SER A 35 8.24 -5.75 -3.92
N HIS A 36 8.36 -4.45 -3.58
CA HIS A 36 8.81 -4.04 -2.25
C HIS A 36 7.84 -4.47 -1.14
N ILE A 37 6.53 -4.35 -1.38
CA ILE A 37 5.50 -4.84 -0.46
C ILE A 37 5.54 -6.37 -0.35
N ALA A 38 5.74 -7.09 -1.47
CA ALA A 38 5.88 -8.54 -1.47
C ALA A 38 7.04 -9.00 -0.58
N ASN A 39 8.19 -8.33 -0.68
CA ASN A 39 9.35 -8.62 0.17
C ASN A 39 9.05 -8.42 1.66
N TRP A 40 8.24 -7.43 2.03
CA TRP A 40 7.81 -7.28 3.42
C TRP A 40 6.89 -8.39 3.88
N LEU A 41 5.91 -8.76 3.06
CA LEU A 41 4.95 -9.80 3.41
C LEU A 41 5.64 -11.15 3.57
N GLN A 42 6.68 -11.44 2.77
CA GLN A 42 7.52 -12.63 2.89
C GLN A 42 8.30 -12.72 4.21
N GLN A 43 8.48 -11.61 4.94
CA GLN A 43 9.11 -11.64 6.27
C GLN A 43 8.19 -12.20 7.37
N PHE A 44 6.92 -12.37 7.06
CA PHE A 44 5.94 -12.97 7.95
C PHE A 44 5.64 -14.40 7.51
N ASP A 45 5.06 -15.20 8.42
CA ASP A 45 4.57 -16.55 8.12
C ASP A 45 3.25 -16.50 7.31
N ALA A 46 3.27 -15.72 6.23
CA ALA A 46 2.16 -15.51 5.32
C ALA A 46 2.40 -16.29 4.04
N GLU A 47 1.35 -16.92 3.53
CA GLU A 47 1.34 -17.46 2.17
C GLU A 47 1.23 -16.29 1.20
N ILE A 48 2.22 -16.14 0.32
CA ILE A 48 2.31 -15.00 -0.60
C ILE A 48 2.01 -15.45 -2.02
N ASP A 49 0.98 -14.86 -2.60
CA ASP A 49 0.69 -14.96 -4.02
C ASP A 49 1.08 -13.64 -4.69
N TYR A 50 2.03 -13.72 -5.61
CA TYR A 50 2.40 -12.63 -6.51
C TYR A 50 2.04 -13.04 -7.92
N TRP A 51 1.21 -12.25 -8.58
CA TRP A 51 0.87 -12.50 -9.97
C TRP A 51 0.71 -11.21 -10.75
N ASN A 52 0.88 -11.37 -12.06
CA ASN A 52 0.71 -10.31 -13.02
C ASN A 52 -0.40 -10.74 -13.97
N ASP A 53 -1.66 -10.51 -13.58
CA ASP A 53 -2.79 -10.86 -14.43
C ASP A 53 -2.81 -9.93 -15.65
N GLY A 54 -3.03 -10.51 -16.82
CA GLY A 54 -3.33 -9.72 -18.01
C GLY A 54 -4.62 -8.94 -17.78
N ILE A 55 -4.58 -7.61 -17.98
CA ILE A 55 -5.72 -6.69 -17.79
C ILE A 55 -6.96 -7.17 -18.56
N ALA A 56 -6.77 -7.86 -19.69
CA ALA A 56 -7.84 -8.43 -20.50
C ALA A 56 -8.75 -9.42 -19.74
N SER A 57 -8.25 -10.08 -18.70
CA SER A 57 -9.06 -10.96 -17.84
C SER A 57 -9.94 -10.17 -16.88
N LEU A 58 -9.37 -9.12 -16.27
CA LEU A 58 -10.06 -8.22 -15.34
C LEU A 58 -11.13 -7.39 -16.03
N GLN A 59 -10.89 -6.93 -17.27
CA GLN A 59 -11.85 -6.19 -18.09
C GLN A 59 -13.16 -6.95 -18.36
N ARG A 60 -13.15 -8.29 -18.20
CA ARG A 60 -14.35 -9.11 -18.36
C ARG A 60 -15.21 -9.19 -17.09
N ASP A 61 -14.71 -8.76 -15.92
CA ASP A 61 -15.52 -8.70 -14.70
C ASP A 61 -16.51 -7.51 -14.79
N PRO A 62 -17.83 -7.72 -14.65
CA PRO A 62 -18.83 -6.64 -14.68
C PRO A 62 -18.60 -5.54 -13.61
N ARG A 63 -17.78 -5.80 -12.59
CA ARG A 63 -17.40 -4.86 -11.54
C ARG A 63 -16.06 -4.17 -11.80
N TYR A 64 -15.44 -4.41 -12.95
CA TYR A 64 -14.18 -3.78 -13.31
C TYR A 64 -14.34 -2.25 -13.35
N PRO A 65 -13.59 -1.49 -12.53
CA PRO A 65 -13.80 -0.06 -12.38
C PRO A 65 -13.24 0.78 -13.55
N GLY A 66 -12.57 0.15 -14.52
CA GLY A 66 -11.78 0.81 -15.56
C GLY A 66 -10.29 0.86 -15.22
N HIS A 67 -9.50 1.54 -16.05
CA HIS A 67 -8.08 1.83 -15.81
C HIS A 67 -7.78 3.29 -16.16
N GLU A 68 -6.87 3.91 -15.41
CA GLU A 68 -6.41 5.28 -15.67
C GLU A 68 -5.37 5.34 -16.80
N VAL A 69 -4.66 4.23 -17.06
CA VAL A 69 -3.67 4.09 -18.14
C VAL A 69 -3.85 2.77 -18.87
N GLU A 70 -3.57 2.76 -20.17
CA GLU A 70 -3.52 1.53 -20.96
C GLU A 70 -2.28 0.72 -20.55
N SER A 71 -2.50 -0.33 -19.75
CA SER A 71 -1.48 -1.33 -19.43
C SER A 71 -1.97 -2.72 -19.83
N ALA A 72 -1.05 -3.56 -20.31
CA ALA A 72 -1.36 -4.97 -20.60
C ALA A 72 -1.41 -5.82 -19.33
N TRP A 73 -0.86 -5.33 -18.21
CA TRP A 73 -0.57 -6.12 -17.03
C TRP A 73 -0.66 -5.25 -15.76
N ALA A 74 -1.04 -5.85 -14.63
CA ALA A 74 -1.15 -5.17 -13.35
C ALA A 74 -0.52 -6.03 -12.25
N PRO A 75 0.57 -5.57 -11.61
CA PRO A 75 1.21 -6.33 -10.56
C PRO A 75 0.32 -6.34 -9.32
N VAL A 76 0.04 -7.55 -8.81
CA VAL A 76 -0.75 -7.75 -7.59
C VAL A 76 0.05 -8.59 -6.61
N VAL A 77 0.01 -8.21 -5.35
CA VAL A 77 0.51 -9.02 -4.25
C VAL A 77 -0.59 -9.25 -3.21
N VAL A 78 -0.71 -10.49 -2.76
CA VAL A 78 -1.58 -10.88 -1.66
C VAL A 78 -0.77 -11.66 -0.64
N GLY A 79 -0.89 -11.28 0.63
CA GLY A 79 -0.38 -12.06 1.75
C GLY A 79 -1.53 -12.63 2.56
N VAL A 80 -1.54 -13.95 2.75
CA VAL A 80 -2.56 -14.67 3.52
C VAL A 80 -1.95 -15.16 4.82
N LEU A 81 -2.39 -14.57 5.93
CA LEU A 81 -2.11 -15.09 7.27
C LEU A 81 -3.28 -15.98 7.70
N ARG A 82 -2.99 -17.25 7.97
CA ARG A 82 -4.00 -18.19 8.49
C ARG A 82 -4.21 -17.93 9.97
N GLY A 83 -5.46 -17.77 10.38
CA GLY A 83 -5.83 -17.62 11.78
C GLY A 83 -7.30 -17.98 11.99
N GLU A 84 -7.72 -18.05 13.25
CA GLU A 84 -9.11 -18.38 13.62
C GLU A 84 -10.10 -17.22 13.36
N GLN A 85 -9.57 -16.04 13.01
CA GLN A 85 -10.35 -14.84 12.74
C GLN A 85 -10.83 -14.80 11.28
N PRO A 86 -11.98 -14.18 10.99
CA PRO A 86 -12.45 -13.98 9.62
C PRO A 86 -11.39 -13.26 8.76
N VAL A 87 -11.30 -13.65 7.48
CA VAL A 87 -10.41 -13.01 6.50
C VAL A 87 -10.67 -11.50 6.46
N ARG A 88 -9.60 -10.72 6.64
CA ARG A 88 -9.64 -9.26 6.48
C ARG A 88 -8.74 -8.89 5.31
N SER A 89 -9.34 -8.37 4.25
CA SER A 89 -8.60 -7.76 3.13
C SER A 89 -8.31 -6.30 3.45
N ALA A 90 -7.04 -5.89 3.43
CA ALA A 90 -6.67 -4.48 3.34
C ALA A 90 -6.41 -4.17 1.87
N HIS A 91 -7.22 -3.29 1.28
CA HIS A 91 -6.96 -2.74 -0.04
C HIS A 91 -6.54 -1.30 0.16
N ALA A 92 -5.40 -0.89 -0.41
CA ALA A 92 -4.82 0.44 -0.20
C ALA A 92 -5.76 1.60 -0.63
N SER A 93 -6.86 1.30 -1.35
CA SER A 93 -7.84 2.31 -1.79
C SER A 93 -9.28 2.11 -1.30
N LYS A 94 -9.57 1.17 -0.38
CA LYS A 94 -10.94 1.07 0.16
C LYS A 94 -11.23 2.28 1.05
N ARG A 95 -12.10 3.19 0.58
CA ARG A 95 -12.73 4.23 1.41
C ARG A 95 -13.49 3.56 2.55
N LEU A 96 -12.90 3.49 3.73
CA LEU A 96 -13.69 3.49 4.96
C LEU A 96 -14.39 4.85 4.97
N MET A 97 -15.72 4.87 5.05
CA MET A 97 -16.49 6.11 5.07
C MET A 97 -15.88 7.09 6.08
N GLY A 98 -15.28 8.18 5.58
CA GLY A 98 -14.74 9.27 6.40
C GLY A 98 -13.24 9.56 6.29
N GLU A 99 -12.41 8.66 5.71
CA GLU A 99 -10.96 8.90 5.59
C GLU A 99 -10.52 8.83 4.11
N SER A 100 -10.01 9.95 3.58
CA SER A 100 -9.54 10.05 2.20
C SER A 100 -8.03 9.79 2.12
N ALA A 101 -7.57 9.13 1.05
CA ALA A 101 -6.14 9.08 0.70
C ALA A 101 -5.53 10.49 0.57
N LEU A 102 -6.34 11.49 0.22
CA LEU A 102 -5.95 12.89 0.21
C LEU A 102 -5.67 13.44 1.63
N ASP A 103 -6.43 13.03 2.65
CA ASP A 103 -6.20 13.45 4.04
C ASP A 103 -4.91 12.85 4.59
N HIS A 104 -4.64 11.58 4.25
CA HIS A 104 -3.37 10.92 4.55
C HIS A 104 -2.20 11.60 3.82
N PHE A 105 -2.36 11.92 2.53
CA PHE A 105 -1.38 12.69 1.76
C PHE A 105 -1.08 14.04 2.42
N LEU A 106 -2.11 14.82 2.78
CA LEU A 106 -1.92 16.12 3.42
C LEU A 106 -1.19 16.01 4.76
N THR A 107 -1.45 14.96 5.52
CA THR A 107 -0.75 14.69 6.78
C THR A 107 0.73 14.44 6.56
N ILE A 108 1.07 13.56 5.60
CA ILE A 108 2.46 13.23 5.26
C ILE A 108 3.17 14.44 4.65
N TYR A 109 2.53 15.14 3.71
CA TYR A 109 3.07 16.32 3.06
C TYR A 109 3.44 17.42 4.07
N LYS A 110 2.57 17.69 5.05
CA LYS A 110 2.85 18.65 6.12
C LYS A 110 4.06 18.25 6.95
N ALA A 111 4.20 16.97 7.30
CA ALA A 111 5.36 16.47 8.05
C ALA A 111 6.66 16.63 7.26
N ILE A 112 6.67 16.24 5.98
CA ILE A 112 7.83 16.38 5.09
C ILE A 112 8.25 17.86 4.95
N ARG A 113 7.29 18.77 4.79
CA ARG A 113 7.56 20.21 4.70
C ARG A 113 8.20 20.79 5.96
N GLU A 114 7.79 20.33 7.13
CA GLU A 114 8.39 20.77 8.39
C GLU A 114 9.83 20.26 8.54
N ASP A 115 10.08 19.00 8.16
CA ASP A 115 11.44 18.45 8.14
C ASP A 115 12.35 19.17 7.14
N GLU A 116 11.85 19.47 5.94
CA GLU A 116 12.56 20.27 4.93
C GLU A 116 12.93 21.66 5.48
N ARG A 117 12.00 22.33 6.15
CA ARG A 117 12.23 23.63 6.79
C ARG A 117 13.33 23.56 7.86
N ARG A 118 13.28 22.57 8.74
CA ARG A 118 14.30 22.33 9.78
C ARG A 118 15.69 22.04 9.21
N ILE A 119 15.77 21.40 8.05
CA ILE A 119 17.05 21.13 7.38
C ILE A 119 17.63 22.42 6.79
N ASN A 120 16.79 23.24 6.15
CA ASN A 120 17.24 24.47 5.47
C ASN A 120 17.50 25.65 6.43
N GLU A 121 16.96 25.63 7.65
CA GLU A 121 17.19 26.64 8.69
C GLU A 121 18.44 26.38 9.56
N LYS A 122 19.22 25.33 9.26
CA LYS A 122 20.53 25.04 9.87
C LYS A 122 21.68 25.54 8.99
#